data_AF-A0A2J6WNK2-F1
#
_entry.id   AF-A0A2J6WNK2-F1
#
_cell.length_a   1.000
_cell.length_b   1.000
_cell.length_c   1.000
_cell.angle_alpha   90.00
_cell.angle_beta   90.00
_cell.angle_gamma   90.00
#
_symmetry.space_group_name_H-M   'P 1'
#
loop_
_entity.id
_entity.type
_entity.pdbx_description
1 polymer ?
#
loop_
_entity_poly.entity_id
_entity_poly.type
_entity_poly.pdbx_seq_one_letter_code
_entity_poly.pdbx_strand_id
1 'polypeptide(L)'
;MFFSLSIGVGGSKSGTGKTLFIESFIKILKKQFPTQINIIAVKYTKTSLYSSIIKEPSIIETEGKDTSRIKKAGADYVYLVKATENDLPEIAERLKKEFLDHIYQNDKKRVVFIIEGNSLVRIMQPDVIIFLKGQNDEHIKPSGKAILEIADIVIEGKYSMEEVMEEIETIQQRKLIEKLLKERSNSGKITCAEARKIAEEIGVPYIEVGRAANELNIKIRKCELGCF
;
A
#
# COMPACT_ATOMS: atom_id res chain seq x y z
N MET A 1 -9.65 8.88 2.32
CA MET A 1 -9.34 7.71 1.44
C MET A 1 -10.31 7.59 0.26
N PHE A 2 -9.86 7.98 -0.94
CA PHE A 2 -10.70 8.21 -2.12
C PHE A 2 -10.85 6.99 -3.06
N PHE A 3 -9.99 5.98 -2.97
CA PHE A 3 -9.99 4.77 -3.82
C PHE A 3 -9.53 3.53 -3.04
N SER A 4 -9.63 2.34 -3.65
CA SER A 4 -8.96 1.14 -3.14
C SER A 4 -7.48 1.41 -2.91
N LEU A 5 -6.96 0.95 -1.78
CA LEU A 5 -5.58 1.23 -1.35
C LEU A 5 -4.83 -0.08 -1.16
N SER A 6 -3.60 -0.14 -1.65
CA SER A 6 -2.65 -1.19 -1.31
C SER A 6 -1.51 -0.67 -0.45
N ILE A 7 -1.27 -1.33 0.68
CA ILE A 7 -0.20 -1.00 1.62
C ILE A 7 0.75 -2.17 1.71
N GLY A 8 2.03 -1.93 1.51
CA GLY A 8 3.11 -2.87 1.77
C GLY A 8 3.71 -2.63 3.13
N VAL A 9 3.84 -3.67 3.96
CA VAL A 9 4.50 -3.60 5.26
C VAL A 9 5.75 -4.46 5.24
N GLY A 10 6.89 -3.79 5.14
CA GLY A 10 8.22 -4.37 5.24
C GLY A 10 8.84 -4.19 6.61
N GLY A 11 10.01 -4.79 6.81
CA GLY A 11 10.79 -4.51 8.01
C GLY A 11 12.19 -5.11 7.96
N SER A 12 13.03 -4.62 8.85
CA SER A 12 14.46 -4.93 8.89
C SER A 12 14.80 -6.41 9.15
N LYS A 13 14.02 -7.08 10.00
CA LYS A 13 14.15 -8.51 10.33
C LYS A 13 12.80 -9.17 10.66
N SER A 14 12.83 -10.46 10.97
CA SER A 14 11.67 -11.15 11.55
C SER A 14 11.45 -10.64 12.98
N GLY A 15 10.19 -10.48 13.40
CA GLY A 15 9.87 -10.00 14.76
C GLY A 15 9.95 -8.48 14.96
N THR A 16 10.10 -7.68 13.91
CA THR A 16 10.10 -6.19 14.01
C THR A 16 8.75 -5.56 14.34
N GLY A 17 7.73 -6.36 14.66
CA GLY A 17 6.39 -5.86 14.96
C GLY A 17 5.48 -5.65 13.75
N LYS A 18 5.82 -6.15 12.56
CA LYS A 18 4.96 -6.05 11.35
C LYS A 18 3.55 -6.53 11.58
N THR A 19 3.39 -7.76 12.07
CA THR A 19 2.07 -8.31 12.38
C THR A 19 1.32 -7.45 13.39
N LEU A 20 2.00 -6.95 14.43
CA LEU A 20 1.38 -6.12 15.46
C LEU A 20 0.91 -4.77 14.92
N PHE A 21 1.71 -4.15 14.04
CA PHE A 21 1.33 -2.94 13.32
C PHE A 21 0.08 -3.20 12.46
N ILE A 22 0.09 -4.28 11.66
CA ILE A 22 -1.04 -4.65 10.80
C ILE A 22 -2.30 -4.90 11.62
N GLU A 23 -2.21 -5.63 12.74
CA GLU A 23 -3.36 -5.85 13.63
C GLU A 23 -3.96 -4.54 14.15
N SER A 24 -3.10 -3.63 14.59
CA SER A 24 -3.51 -2.33 15.14
C SER A 24 -4.15 -1.47 14.04
N PHE A 25 -3.54 -1.45 12.86
CA PHE A 25 -4.01 -0.73 11.70
C PHE A 25 -5.38 -1.24 11.24
N ILE A 26 -5.56 -2.56 11.11
CA ILE A 26 -6.84 -3.17 10.75
C ILE A 26 -7.93 -2.82 11.76
N LYS A 27 -7.64 -2.91 13.06
CA LYS A 27 -8.62 -2.59 14.13
C LYS A 27 -9.09 -1.14 14.03
N ILE A 28 -8.18 -0.21 13.78
CA ILE A 28 -8.52 1.22 13.64
C ILE A 28 -9.34 1.44 12.38
N LEU A 29 -8.93 0.86 11.25
CA LEU A 29 -9.68 0.96 10.00
C LEU A 29 -11.10 0.41 10.14
N LYS A 30 -11.28 -0.76 10.77
CA LYS A 30 -12.62 -1.33 11.03
C LYS A 30 -13.42 -0.53 12.05
N LYS A 31 -12.77 0.15 12.99
CA LYS A 31 -13.45 1.06 13.92
C LYS A 31 -13.95 2.33 13.21
N GLN A 32 -13.13 2.90 12.33
CA GLN A 32 -13.46 4.13 11.59
C GLN A 32 -14.42 3.88 10.43
N PHE A 33 -14.30 2.72 9.76
CA PHE A 33 -15.09 2.36 8.58
C PHE A 33 -15.74 0.97 8.70
N PRO A 34 -16.66 0.74 9.66
CA PRO A 34 -17.12 -0.61 9.99
C PRO A 34 -17.74 -1.38 8.82
N THR A 35 -18.44 -0.69 7.92
CA THR A 35 -19.19 -1.31 6.81
C THR A 35 -18.74 -0.85 5.43
N GLN A 36 -17.91 0.18 5.35
CA GLN A 36 -17.52 0.80 4.08
C GLN A 36 -16.28 0.17 3.45
N ILE A 37 -15.49 -0.59 4.21
CA ILE A 37 -14.25 -1.21 3.72
C ILE A 37 -14.25 -2.74 3.83
N ASN A 38 -13.63 -3.35 2.83
CA ASN A 38 -13.24 -4.75 2.78
C ASN A 38 -11.72 -4.82 2.87
N ILE A 39 -11.18 -5.49 3.89
CA ILE A 39 -9.75 -5.60 4.16
C ILE A 39 -9.26 -6.97 3.73
N ILE A 40 -8.26 -6.97 2.86
CA ILE A 40 -7.64 -8.17 2.31
C ILE A 40 -6.17 -8.14 2.66
N ALA A 41 -5.76 -9.06 3.54
CA ALA A 41 -4.39 -9.14 3.99
C ALA A 41 -3.65 -10.31 3.33
N VAL A 42 -2.38 -10.13 3.05
CA VAL A 42 -1.49 -11.14 2.49
C VAL A 42 -0.26 -11.27 3.38
N LYS A 43 -0.04 -12.47 3.92
CA LYS A 43 1.18 -12.80 4.65
C LYS A 43 2.13 -13.55 3.74
N TYR A 44 3.28 -12.98 3.41
CA TYR A 44 4.33 -13.68 2.68
C TYR A 44 5.30 -14.41 3.60
N THR A 45 5.72 -15.60 3.17
CA THR A 45 6.80 -16.40 3.75
C THR A 45 7.66 -17.01 2.63
N LYS A 46 8.97 -16.79 2.66
CA LYS A 46 9.91 -17.45 1.73
C LYS A 46 9.96 -18.96 2.03
N THR A 47 9.94 -19.79 0.98
CA THR A 47 10.12 -21.24 1.07
C THR A 47 11.11 -21.71 0.01
N SER A 48 11.71 -22.88 0.20
CA SER A 48 12.64 -23.50 -0.75
C SER A 48 12.03 -24.69 -1.51
N LEU A 49 10.78 -25.05 -1.21
CA LEU A 49 10.16 -26.29 -1.70
C LEU A 49 9.09 -26.03 -2.77
N TYR A 50 7.92 -25.56 -2.34
CA TYR A 50 6.75 -25.40 -3.22
C TYR A 50 6.10 -24.03 -3.00
N SER A 51 5.71 -23.40 -4.10
CA SER A 51 5.02 -22.12 -4.09
C SER A 51 3.50 -22.30 -4.09
N SER A 52 2.79 -21.55 -3.25
CA SER A 52 1.35 -21.67 -3.05
C SER A 52 0.72 -20.38 -2.50
N ILE A 53 -0.55 -20.18 -2.84
CA ILE A 53 -1.43 -19.18 -2.26
C ILE A 53 -2.50 -19.95 -1.49
N ILE A 54 -2.44 -19.89 -0.16
CA ILE A 54 -3.28 -20.65 0.76
C ILE A 54 -4.39 -19.73 1.26
N LYS A 55 -5.63 -20.21 1.23
CA LYS A 55 -6.84 -19.47 1.67
C LYS A 55 -7.67 -20.25 2.70
N GLU A 56 -7.30 -21.50 2.95
CA GLU A 56 -8.07 -22.45 3.75
C GLU A 56 -8.14 -21.98 5.22
N PRO A 57 -9.35 -21.79 5.80
CA PRO A 57 -9.50 -21.31 7.17
C PRO A 57 -8.76 -22.15 8.20
N SER A 58 -8.67 -23.48 8.01
CA SER A 58 -7.94 -24.38 8.91
C SER A 58 -6.45 -24.03 9.03
N ILE A 59 -5.84 -23.50 7.96
CA ILE A 59 -4.44 -23.08 7.95
C ILE A 59 -4.32 -21.60 8.36
N ILE A 60 -5.20 -20.75 7.85
CA ILE A 60 -5.18 -19.30 8.13
C ILE A 60 -5.42 -19.02 9.61
N GLU A 61 -6.38 -19.68 10.23
CA GLU A 61 -6.83 -19.41 11.59
C GLU A 61 -6.09 -20.24 12.65
N THR A 62 -5.09 -21.04 12.25
CA THR A 62 -4.24 -21.80 13.17
C THR A 62 -3.69 -20.92 14.28
N GLU A 63 -3.92 -21.32 15.53
CA GLU A 63 -3.56 -20.53 16.71
C GLU A 63 -2.05 -20.23 16.78
N GLY A 64 -1.71 -19.03 17.24
CA GLY A 64 -0.33 -18.56 17.36
C GLY A 64 0.35 -18.15 16.04
N LYS A 65 -0.31 -18.29 14.88
CA LYS A 65 0.23 -17.82 13.59
C LYS A 65 -0.15 -16.36 13.31
N ASP A 66 0.72 -15.67 12.55
CA ASP A 66 0.48 -14.28 12.12
C ASP A 66 -0.82 -14.13 11.33
N THR A 67 -1.15 -15.10 10.48
CA THR A 67 -2.39 -15.11 9.69
C THR A 67 -3.64 -15.13 10.58
N SER A 68 -3.61 -15.89 11.68
CA SER A 68 -4.71 -15.96 12.64
C SER A 68 -4.86 -14.64 13.40
N ARG A 69 -3.74 -14.01 13.77
CA ARG A 69 -3.73 -12.66 14.38
C ARG A 69 -4.34 -11.61 13.47
N ILE A 70 -3.93 -11.59 12.19
CA ILE A 70 -4.48 -10.68 11.17
C ILE A 70 -5.98 -10.93 10.96
N LYS A 71 -6.41 -12.20 10.90
CA LYS A 71 -7.83 -12.55 10.77
C LYS A 71 -8.65 -12.06 11.98
N LYS A 72 -8.17 -12.33 13.20
CA LYS A 72 -8.80 -11.88 14.47
C LYS A 72 -8.84 -10.37 14.62
N ALA A 73 -7.92 -9.63 14.00
CA ALA A 73 -7.95 -8.17 13.99
C ALA A 73 -9.10 -7.58 13.17
N GLY A 74 -9.72 -8.37 12.29
CA GLY A 74 -10.87 -7.96 11.48
C GLY A 74 -10.62 -7.96 9.98
N ALA A 75 -9.56 -8.60 9.48
CA ALA A 75 -9.41 -8.80 8.05
C ALA A 75 -10.56 -9.67 7.50
N ASP A 76 -11.19 -9.23 6.42
CA ASP A 76 -12.27 -9.99 5.77
C ASP A 76 -11.69 -11.21 5.05
N TYR A 77 -10.56 -11.04 4.37
CA TYR A 77 -9.81 -12.12 3.72
C TYR A 77 -8.34 -12.10 4.13
N VAL A 78 -7.76 -13.28 4.30
CA VAL A 78 -6.32 -13.45 4.59
C VAL A 78 -5.76 -14.52 3.68
N TYR A 79 -4.70 -14.16 2.96
CA TYR A 79 -3.94 -15.06 2.09
C TYR A 79 -2.60 -15.36 2.74
N LEU A 80 -2.23 -16.64 2.83
CA LEU A 80 -0.88 -17.05 3.17
C LEU A 80 -0.14 -17.41 1.88
N VAL A 81 0.88 -16.63 1.57
CA VAL A 81 1.71 -16.84 0.38
C VAL A 81 3.02 -17.48 0.81
N LYS A 82 3.27 -18.68 0.30
CA LYS A 82 4.58 -19.33 0.38
C LYS A 82 5.15 -19.33 -1.02
N ALA A 83 6.32 -18.74 -1.25
CA ALA A 83 6.93 -18.84 -2.58
C ALA A 83 8.46 -18.88 -2.52
N THR A 84 9.04 -19.59 -3.50
CA THR A 84 10.47 -19.50 -3.82
C THR A 84 10.78 -18.13 -4.44
N GLU A 85 12.06 -17.78 -4.58
CA GLU A 85 12.43 -16.53 -5.26
C GLU A 85 12.12 -16.56 -6.75
N ASN A 86 12.25 -17.73 -7.38
CA ASN A 86 12.01 -17.91 -8.82
C ASN A 86 10.52 -17.80 -9.17
N ASP A 87 9.64 -18.34 -8.33
CA ASP A 87 8.21 -18.36 -8.61
C ASP A 87 7.49 -17.09 -8.12
N LEU A 88 8.17 -16.25 -7.34
CA LEU A 88 7.55 -15.06 -6.74
C LEU A 88 6.91 -14.11 -7.76
N PRO A 89 7.51 -13.84 -8.94
CA PRO A 89 6.86 -13.02 -9.98
C PRO A 89 5.52 -13.60 -10.46
N GLU A 90 5.47 -14.92 -10.70
CA GLU A 90 4.24 -15.60 -11.13
C GLU A 90 3.17 -15.55 -10.03
N ILE A 91 3.57 -15.82 -8.78
CA ILE A 91 2.69 -15.74 -7.61
C ILE A 91 2.15 -14.33 -7.42
N ALA A 92 2.97 -13.30 -7.58
CA ALA A 92 2.54 -11.91 -7.52
C ALA A 92 1.50 -11.59 -8.58
N GLU A 93 1.68 -12.09 -9.82
CA GLU A 93 0.72 -11.85 -10.88
C GLU A 93 -0.63 -12.56 -10.64
N ARG A 94 -0.60 -13.77 -10.07
CA ARG A 94 -1.80 -14.47 -9.61
C ARG A 94 -2.51 -13.70 -8.49
N LEU A 95 -1.77 -13.15 -7.53
CA LEU A 95 -2.34 -12.31 -6.47
C LEU A 95 -2.97 -11.03 -7.00
N LYS A 96 -2.38 -10.37 -8.01
CA LYS A 96 -2.99 -9.21 -8.65
C LYS A 96 -4.34 -9.54 -9.28
N LYS A 97 -4.46 -10.69 -9.94
CA LYS A 97 -5.75 -11.16 -10.48
C LYS A 97 -6.79 -11.34 -9.38
N GLU A 98 -6.42 -11.99 -8.28
CA GLU A 98 -7.28 -12.12 -7.10
C GLU A 98 -7.71 -10.75 -6.54
N PHE A 99 -6.79 -9.79 -6.48
CA PHE A 99 -7.09 -8.44 -6.01
C PHE A 99 -8.10 -7.73 -6.92
N LEU A 100 -7.94 -7.85 -8.24
CA LEU A 100 -8.89 -7.32 -9.21
C LEU A 100 -10.28 -7.95 -9.02
N ASP A 101 -10.35 -9.28 -8.86
CA ASP A 101 -11.62 -9.98 -8.62
C ASP A 101 -12.32 -9.45 -7.37
N HIS A 102 -11.58 -9.21 -6.28
CA HIS A 102 -12.12 -8.59 -5.08
C HIS A 102 -12.63 -7.18 -5.30
N ILE A 103 -11.93 -6.36 -6.10
CA ILE A 103 -12.39 -5.01 -6.43
C ILE A 103 -13.72 -5.09 -7.20
N TYR A 104 -13.81 -5.96 -8.22
CA TYR A 104 -15.02 -6.11 -9.03
C TYR A 104 -16.22 -6.66 -8.25
N GLN A 105 -16.00 -7.56 -7.30
CA GLN A 105 -17.07 -8.13 -6.48
C GLN A 105 -17.58 -7.17 -5.39
N ASN A 106 -16.81 -6.14 -5.05
CA ASN A 106 -17.12 -5.20 -3.97
C ASN A 106 -17.60 -3.85 -4.50
N ASP A 107 -18.53 -3.84 -5.46
CA ASP A 107 -19.00 -2.64 -6.17
C ASP A 107 -19.58 -1.51 -5.25
N LYS A 108 -19.82 -1.81 -3.97
CA LYS A 108 -20.28 -0.86 -2.94
C LYS A 108 -19.29 -0.60 -1.80
N LYS A 109 -18.21 -1.38 -1.67
CA LYS A 109 -17.24 -1.27 -0.57
C LYS A 109 -15.83 -1.00 -1.10
N ARG A 110 -15.10 -0.12 -0.44
CA ARG A 110 -13.70 0.15 -0.78
C ARG A 110 -12.84 -1.05 -0.35
N VAL A 111 -11.85 -1.42 -1.15
CA VAL A 111 -10.96 -2.54 -0.81
C VAL A 111 -9.61 -2.02 -0.34
N VAL A 112 -9.17 -2.48 0.83
CA VAL A 112 -7.85 -2.17 1.39
C VAL A 112 -7.02 -3.45 1.37
N PHE A 113 -5.96 -3.45 0.57
CA PHE A 113 -4.99 -4.54 0.50
C PHE A 113 -3.83 -4.26 1.45
N ILE A 114 -3.49 -5.22 2.31
CA ILE A 114 -2.33 -5.12 3.21
C ILE A 114 -1.39 -6.28 2.92
N ILE A 115 -0.18 -5.99 2.45
CA ILE A 115 0.80 -6.98 2.01
C ILE A 115 1.95 -7.00 3.00
N GLU A 116 2.09 -8.06 3.77
CA GLU A 116 3.19 -8.24 4.71
C GLU A 116 4.31 -9.06 4.10
N GLY A 117 5.52 -8.48 4.02
CA GLY A 117 6.76 -9.19 3.76
C GLY A 117 7.60 -8.57 2.66
N ASN A 118 8.92 -8.50 2.90
CA ASN A 118 9.83 -7.68 2.09
C ASN A 118 9.84 -8.08 0.59
N SER A 119 9.97 -9.37 0.27
CA SER A 119 10.08 -9.77 -1.14
C SER A 119 8.80 -9.53 -1.93
N LEU A 120 7.65 -9.84 -1.32
CA LEU A 120 6.35 -9.67 -1.99
C LEU A 120 6.00 -8.19 -2.14
N VAL A 121 6.26 -7.36 -1.12
CA VAL A 121 6.07 -5.90 -1.20
C VAL A 121 6.91 -5.31 -2.33
N ARG A 122 8.18 -5.73 -2.47
CA ARG A 122 9.07 -5.22 -3.53
C ARG A 122 8.52 -5.47 -4.94
N ILE A 123 7.97 -6.66 -5.17
CA ILE A 123 7.45 -7.05 -6.49
C ILE A 123 6.05 -6.50 -6.75
N MET A 124 5.20 -6.44 -5.72
CA MET A 124 3.83 -5.95 -5.85
C MET A 124 3.76 -4.43 -6.02
N GLN A 125 4.79 -3.70 -5.55
CA GLN A 125 4.87 -2.23 -5.55
C GLN A 125 3.54 -1.56 -5.12
N PRO A 126 3.14 -1.73 -3.85
CA PRO A 126 1.90 -1.14 -3.33
C PRO A 126 1.90 0.39 -3.40
N ASP A 127 0.70 0.98 -3.30
CA ASP A 127 0.51 2.43 -3.31
C ASP A 127 1.27 3.12 -2.18
N VAL A 128 1.32 2.51 -0.99
CA VAL A 128 2.12 3.00 0.14
C VAL A 128 2.97 1.87 0.72
N ILE A 129 4.27 2.11 0.89
CA ILE A 129 5.23 1.16 1.46
C ILE A 129 5.68 1.68 2.82
N ILE A 130 5.39 0.92 3.87
CA ILE A 130 5.76 1.19 5.25
C ILE A 130 6.88 0.24 5.65
N PHE A 131 7.96 0.78 6.17
CA PHE A 131 9.09 0.01 6.69
C PHE A 131 9.20 0.15 8.20
N LEU A 132 9.05 -0.96 8.92
CA LEU A 132 9.30 -1.02 10.36
C LEU A 132 10.77 -1.36 10.64
N LYS A 133 11.49 -0.44 11.26
CA LYS A 133 12.87 -0.64 11.72
C LYS A 133 12.89 -0.96 13.21
N GLY A 134 13.58 -2.03 13.59
CA GLY A 134 13.78 -2.38 15.00
C GLY A 134 14.73 -1.40 15.70
N GLN A 135 14.49 -1.13 16.98
CA GLN A 135 15.25 -0.14 17.78
C GLN A 135 16.77 -0.42 17.84
N ASN A 136 17.21 -1.67 17.67
CA ASN A 136 18.61 -2.09 17.73
C ASN A 136 19.08 -2.75 16.42
N ASP A 137 18.49 -2.40 15.27
CA ASP A 137 18.92 -2.96 13.99
C ASP A 137 20.12 -2.19 13.42
N GLU A 138 21.30 -2.44 13.99
CA GLU A 138 22.59 -2.02 13.42
C GLU A 138 22.83 -2.64 12.04
N HIS A 139 22.25 -3.82 11.80
CA HIS A 139 22.36 -4.56 10.53
C HIS A 139 21.00 -5.01 9.99
N ILE A 140 20.56 -4.33 8.93
CA ILE A 140 19.37 -4.69 8.15
C ILE A 140 19.73 -5.76 7.11
N LYS A 141 18.94 -6.84 7.04
CA LYS A 141 19.11 -7.89 6.03
C LYS A 141 18.97 -7.33 4.60
N PRO A 142 19.60 -7.91 3.57
CA PRO A 142 19.51 -7.40 2.20
C PRO A 142 18.08 -7.18 1.70
N SER A 143 17.16 -8.11 2.02
CA SER A 143 15.74 -7.96 1.66
C SER A 143 15.06 -6.79 2.37
N GLY A 144 15.49 -6.43 3.59
CA GLY A 144 15.01 -5.26 4.30
C GLY A 144 15.57 -3.97 3.73
N LYS A 145 16.87 -3.92 3.38
CA LYS A 145 17.49 -2.75 2.76
C LYS A 145 16.79 -2.37 1.46
N ALA A 146 16.48 -3.36 0.62
CA ALA A 146 15.77 -3.15 -0.63
C ALA A 146 14.36 -2.56 -0.46
N ILE A 147 13.69 -2.77 0.69
CA ILE A 147 12.42 -2.10 0.97
C ILE A 147 12.65 -0.73 1.58
N LEU A 148 13.64 -0.58 2.48
CA LEU A 148 13.97 0.71 3.09
C LEU A 148 14.27 1.78 2.03
N GLU A 149 14.95 1.43 0.95
CA GLU A 149 15.27 2.34 -0.17
C GLU A 149 14.05 2.86 -0.93
N ILE A 150 12.93 2.14 -0.89
CA ILE A 150 11.69 2.47 -1.62
C ILE A 150 10.51 2.74 -0.68
N ALA A 151 10.76 2.79 0.63
CA ALA A 151 9.72 3.01 1.62
C ALA A 151 9.25 4.45 1.57
N ASP A 152 7.93 4.64 1.59
CA ASP A 152 7.34 5.97 1.71
C ASP A 152 7.32 6.42 3.18
N ILE A 153 7.13 5.47 4.10
CA ILE A 153 7.10 5.72 5.54
C ILE A 153 8.11 4.80 6.23
N VAL A 154 9.00 5.38 7.04
CA VAL A 154 9.94 4.63 7.89
C VAL A 154 9.59 4.87 9.34
N ILE A 155 9.15 3.81 10.03
CA ILE A 155 8.78 3.86 11.44
C ILE A 155 9.93 3.33 12.29
N GLU A 156 10.47 4.21 13.13
CA GLU A 156 11.51 3.90 14.12
C GLU A 156 11.01 4.26 15.52
N GLY A 157 11.05 3.30 16.45
CA GLY A 157 10.64 3.57 17.84
C GLY A 157 9.12 3.62 18.05
N LYS A 158 8.65 4.63 18.78
CA LYS A 158 7.22 4.80 19.10
C LYS A 158 6.55 5.61 18.00
N TYR A 159 5.30 5.27 17.69
CA TYR A 159 4.47 5.96 16.71
C TYR A 159 3.02 6.03 17.21
N SER A 160 2.26 7.01 16.76
CA SER A 160 0.80 7.02 16.83
C SER A 160 0.22 6.47 15.53
N MET A 161 -0.91 5.76 15.62
CA MET A 161 -1.60 5.28 14.43
C MET A 161 -2.31 6.40 13.68
N GLU A 162 -2.72 7.44 14.40
CA GLU A 162 -3.30 8.66 13.83
C GLU A 162 -2.29 9.35 12.90
N GLU A 163 -1.05 9.55 13.37
CA GLU A 163 0.04 10.14 12.57
C GLU A 163 0.32 9.30 11.31
N VAL A 164 0.43 7.98 11.46
CA VAL A 164 0.70 7.08 10.34
C VAL A 164 -0.44 7.10 9.30
N MET A 165 -1.70 7.19 9.74
CA MET A 165 -2.84 7.28 8.83
C MET A 165 -2.86 8.60 8.03
N GLU A 166 -2.54 9.71 8.69
CA GLU A 166 -2.44 11.03 8.02
C GLU A 166 -1.33 11.03 6.96
N GLU A 167 -0.19 10.41 7.29
CA GLU A 167 0.92 10.26 6.35
C GLU A 167 0.56 9.34 5.16
N ILE A 168 -0.11 8.21 5.42
CA ILE A 168 -0.64 7.32 4.37
C ILE A 168 -1.58 8.09 3.43
N GLU A 169 -2.50 8.89 3.96
CA GLU A 169 -3.44 9.67 3.15
C GLU A 169 -2.72 10.72 2.30
N THR A 170 -1.76 11.42 2.88
CA THR A 170 -0.94 12.43 2.18
C THR A 170 -0.16 11.80 1.02
N ILE A 171 0.52 10.67 1.27
CA ILE A 171 1.28 9.94 0.23
C ILE A 171 0.35 9.42 -0.86
N GLN A 172 -0.80 8.84 -0.49
CA GLN A 172 -1.76 8.31 -1.46
C GLN A 172 -2.27 9.42 -2.38
N GLN A 173 -2.68 10.56 -1.81
CA GLN A 173 -3.13 11.71 -2.58
C GLN A 173 -2.03 12.21 -3.51
N ARG A 174 -0.80 12.38 -2.99
CA ARG A 174 0.35 12.83 -3.78
C ARG A 174 0.64 11.92 -4.97
N LYS A 175 0.70 10.60 -4.75
CA LYS A 175 0.94 9.62 -5.82
C LYS A 175 -0.17 9.60 -6.86
N LEU A 176 -1.43 9.80 -6.46
CA LEU A 176 -2.55 9.89 -7.39
C LEU A 176 -2.45 11.14 -8.28
N ILE A 177 -2.11 12.30 -7.70
CA ILE A 177 -1.86 13.54 -8.46
C ILE A 177 -0.75 13.29 -9.49
N GLU A 178 0.38 12.74 -9.08
CA GLU A 178 1.50 12.48 -9.98
C GLU A 178 1.15 11.52 -11.11
N LYS A 179 0.40 10.45 -10.79
CA LYS A 179 -0.08 9.49 -11.78
C LYS A 179 -0.96 10.17 -12.83
N LEU A 180 -1.98 10.91 -12.41
CA LEU A 180 -2.91 11.58 -13.31
C LEU A 180 -2.22 12.67 -14.13
N LEU A 181 -1.27 13.40 -13.55
CA LEU A 181 -0.45 14.35 -14.29
C LEU A 181 0.36 13.67 -15.39
N LYS A 182 1.03 12.55 -15.09
CA LYS A 182 1.81 11.79 -16.09
C LYS A 182 0.90 11.27 -17.21
N GLU A 183 -0.23 10.66 -16.87
CA GLU A 183 -1.19 10.08 -17.81
C GLU A 183 -1.84 11.13 -18.73
N ARG A 184 -2.16 12.31 -18.21
CA ARG A 184 -2.85 13.38 -18.96
C ARG A 184 -1.90 14.40 -19.59
N SER A 185 -0.62 14.35 -19.25
CA SER A 185 0.38 15.19 -19.90
C SER A 185 0.72 14.67 -21.29
N ASN A 186 0.97 15.57 -22.22
CA ASN A 186 1.54 15.26 -23.52
C ASN A 186 2.91 15.93 -23.62
N SER A 187 3.96 15.12 -23.74
CA SER A 187 5.35 15.60 -23.93
C SER A 187 5.77 16.61 -22.84
N GLY A 188 5.48 16.28 -21.57
CA GLY A 188 5.79 17.11 -20.40
C GLY A 188 4.98 18.41 -20.32
N LYS A 189 3.80 18.46 -20.93
CA LYS A 189 2.90 19.63 -20.91
C LYS A 189 1.47 19.21 -20.60
N ILE A 190 0.77 20.04 -19.86
CA ILE A 190 -0.67 19.87 -19.56
C ILE A 190 -1.38 21.22 -19.67
N THR A 191 -2.67 21.23 -20.01
CA THR A 191 -3.45 22.48 -20.02
C THR A 191 -3.89 22.84 -18.60
N CYS A 192 -4.09 24.12 -18.32
CA CYS A 192 -4.65 24.57 -17.03
C CYS A 192 -6.04 23.93 -16.76
N ALA A 193 -6.86 23.76 -17.80
CA ALA A 193 -8.15 23.08 -17.69
C ALA A 193 -8.00 21.62 -17.21
N GLU A 194 -7.09 20.84 -17.79
CA GLU A 194 -6.85 19.46 -17.35
C GLU A 194 -6.23 19.40 -15.95
N ALA A 195 -5.32 20.34 -15.60
CA ALA A 195 -4.75 20.41 -14.27
C ALA A 195 -5.81 20.72 -13.19
N ARG A 196 -6.74 21.65 -13.47
CA ARG A 196 -7.89 21.93 -12.57
C ARG A 196 -8.80 20.73 -12.44
N LYS A 197 -9.08 20.04 -13.56
CA LYS A 197 -9.90 18.84 -13.56
C LYS A 197 -9.31 17.74 -12.68
N ILE A 198 -7.99 17.53 -12.71
CA ILE A 198 -7.31 16.61 -11.78
C ILE A 198 -7.57 17.03 -10.32
N ALA A 199 -7.37 18.31 -9.99
CA ALA A 199 -7.56 18.80 -8.63
C ALA A 199 -9.01 18.63 -8.14
N GLU A 200 -9.99 18.89 -9.01
CA GLU A 200 -11.42 18.75 -8.73
C GLU A 200 -11.84 17.29 -8.57
N GLU A 201 -11.33 16.39 -9.42
CA GLU A 201 -11.61 14.95 -9.34
C GLU A 201 -11.08 14.32 -8.04
N ILE A 202 -9.91 14.77 -7.57
CA ILE A 202 -9.31 14.27 -6.32
C ILE A 202 -9.88 15.02 -5.11
N GLY A 203 -10.35 16.26 -5.29
CA GLY A 203 -10.81 17.13 -4.21
C GLY A 203 -9.66 17.82 -3.45
N VAL A 204 -8.57 18.16 -4.13
CA VAL A 204 -7.39 18.84 -3.54
C VAL A 204 -7.29 20.29 -4.01
N PRO A 205 -6.63 21.17 -3.23
CA PRO A 205 -6.31 22.52 -3.69
C PRO A 205 -5.51 22.51 -5.00
N TYR A 206 -5.80 23.44 -5.90
CA TYR A 206 -5.08 23.57 -7.18
C TYR A 206 -3.56 23.69 -6.98
N ILE A 207 -3.13 24.39 -5.92
CA ILE A 207 -1.70 24.54 -5.61
C ILE A 207 -0.97 23.20 -5.41
N GLU A 208 -1.64 22.16 -4.90
CA GLU A 208 -1.03 20.83 -4.73
C GLU A 208 -0.74 20.16 -6.08
N VAL A 209 -1.66 20.29 -7.04
CA VAL A 209 -1.44 19.82 -8.42
C VAL A 209 -0.34 20.64 -9.11
N GLY A 210 -0.26 21.94 -8.85
CA GLY A 210 0.80 22.82 -9.37
C GLY A 210 2.18 22.43 -8.86
N ARG A 211 2.32 22.22 -7.55
CA ARG A 211 3.56 21.74 -6.91
C ARG A 211 4.01 20.41 -7.53
N ALA A 212 3.10 19.45 -7.63
CA ALA A 212 3.39 18.16 -8.25
C ALA A 212 3.80 18.27 -9.72
N ALA A 213 3.14 19.11 -10.51
CA ALA A 213 3.50 19.35 -11.89
C ALA A 213 4.92 19.94 -12.02
N ASN A 214 5.28 20.90 -11.17
CA ASN A 214 6.61 21.51 -11.15
C ASN A 214 7.70 20.48 -10.80
N GLU A 215 7.49 19.67 -9.77
CA GLU A 215 8.44 18.62 -9.36
C GLU A 215 8.64 17.56 -10.46
N LEU A 216 7.57 17.23 -11.19
CA LEU A 216 7.62 16.33 -12.34
C LEU A 216 8.15 16.98 -13.63
N ASN A 217 8.53 18.26 -13.60
CA ASN A 217 8.91 19.06 -14.77
C ASN A 217 7.82 19.08 -15.87
N ILE A 218 6.54 18.97 -15.48
CA ILE A 218 5.38 19.08 -16.37
C ILE A 218 4.93 20.54 -16.42
N LYS A 219 5.02 21.16 -17.59
CA LYS A 219 4.66 22.57 -17.75
C LYS A 219 3.17 22.76 -18.00
N ILE A 220 2.52 23.48 -17.09
CA ILE A 220 1.14 23.93 -17.28
C ILE A 220 1.10 25.04 -18.33
N ARG A 221 0.23 24.90 -19.33
CA ARG A 221 0.05 25.83 -20.46
C ARG A 221 -1.36 26.39 -20.47
N LYS A 222 -1.52 27.55 -21.13
CA LYS A 222 -2.81 28.26 -21.23
C LYS A 222 -3.38 28.53 -19.84
N CYS A 223 -2.57 29.10 -18.94
CA CYS A 223 -3.03 29.46 -17.60
C CYS A 223 -3.91 30.71 -17.72
N GLU A 224 -5.22 30.54 -17.51
CA GLU A 224 -6.20 31.61 -17.71
C GLU A 224 -6.40 32.49 -16.46
N LEU A 225 -5.91 32.04 -15.28
CA LEU A 225 -6.29 32.62 -13.98
C LEU A 225 -5.14 32.74 -12.95
N GLY A 226 -3.90 32.38 -13.30
CA GLY A 226 -2.76 32.45 -12.36
C GLY A 226 -2.85 31.49 -11.16
N CYS A 227 -3.66 30.43 -11.26
CA CYS A 227 -3.92 29.51 -10.16
C CYS A 227 -2.77 28.52 -9.83
N PHE A 228 -1.74 28.46 -10.66
CA PHE A 228 -0.62 27.53 -10.59
C PHE A 228 0.70 28.24 -10.90
#